data_AF-A0A432Q373-F1
#
_entry.id   AF-A0A432Q373-F1
#
_cell.length_a   1.000
_cell.length_b   1.000
_cell.length_c   1.000
_cell.angle_alpha   90.00
_cell.angle_beta   90.00
_cell.angle_gamma   90.00
#
_symmetry.space_group_name_H-M   'P 1'
#
loop_
_entity.id
_entity.type
_entity.pdbx_description
1 polymer ?
#
loop_
_entity_poly.entity_id
_entity_poly.type
_entity_poly.pdbx_seq_one_letter_code
_entity_poly.pdbx_strand_id
1 'polypeptide(L)'
;MSEEEISFLSVEEASRIIGAIQEEEDIQDPEHRILTVYSKDDKELCWFDYDEVIADVNPGKGDDAKEMVSNYIIRRIPSWVLDM
;
A
#
# COMPACT_ATOMS: atom_id res chain seq x y z
N MET A 1 -11.87 7.32 22.22
CA MET A 1 -11.65 7.91 20.89
C MET A 1 -12.09 6.83 19.93
N SER A 2 -13.14 7.07 19.15
CA SER A 2 -13.79 6.02 18.37
C SER A 2 -12.76 5.34 17.48
N GLU A 3 -12.59 4.03 17.64
CA GLU A 3 -11.90 3.20 16.65
C GLU A 3 -12.71 3.32 15.36
N GLU A 4 -12.33 4.24 14.47
CA GLU A 4 -12.88 4.29 13.13
C GLU A 4 -12.57 2.92 12.51
N GLU A 5 -13.60 2.09 12.33
CA GLU A 5 -13.48 0.83 11.62
C GLU A 5 -12.95 1.15 10.22
N ILE A 6 -11.65 0.91 10.01
CA ILE A 6 -11.01 1.12 8.72
C ILE A 6 -11.62 0.09 7.77
N SER A 7 -12.52 0.55 6.90
CA SER A 7 -13.01 -0.25 5.79
C SER A 7 -12.00 -0.21 4.64
N PHE A 8 -11.83 -1.36 4.00
CA PHE A 8 -10.96 -1.51 2.83
C PHE A 8 -11.78 -1.65 1.56
N LEU A 9 -11.23 -1.17 0.46
CA LEU A 9 -11.82 -1.34 -0.86
C LEU A 9 -11.77 -2.81 -1.29
N SER A 10 -12.69 -3.19 -2.17
CA SER A 10 -12.55 -4.44 -2.90
C SER A 10 -11.31 -4.39 -3.81
N VAL A 11 -10.72 -5.55 -4.10
CA VAL A 11 -9.57 -5.67 -5.00
C VAL A 11 -9.86 -5.04 -6.37
N GLU A 12 -11.10 -5.17 -6.86
CA GLU A 12 -11.53 -4.60 -8.13
C GLU A 12 -11.56 -3.07 -8.10
N GLU A 13 -12.05 -2.47 -7.02
CA GLU A 13 -12.08 -1.02 -6.84
C GLU A 13 -10.67 -0.46 -6.67
N ALA A 14 -9.88 -1.07 -5.80
CA ALA A 14 -8.48 -0.71 -5.57
C ALA A 14 -7.68 -0.77 -6.88
N SER A 15 -7.82 -1.82 -7.69
CA SER A 15 -7.15 -1.95 -8.99
C SER A 15 -7.62 -0.93 -10.04
N ARG A 16 -8.82 -0.36 -9.88
CA ARG A 16 -9.32 0.68 -10.79
C ARG A 16 -8.70 2.04 -10.48
N ILE A 17 -8.39 2.32 -9.22
CA ILE A 17 -7.85 3.62 -8.79
C ILE A 17 -6.33 3.64 -8.72
N ILE A 18 -5.69 2.54 -8.31
CA ILE A 18 -4.23 2.47 -8.17
C ILE A 18 -3.60 2.54 -9.55
N GLY A 19 -2.63 3.45 -9.68
CA GLY A 19 -1.74 3.58 -10.84
C GLY A 19 -0.40 2.89 -10.60
N ALA A 20 0.19 3.08 -9.42
CA ALA A 20 1.48 2.52 -9.08
C ALA A 20 1.63 2.30 -7.57
N ILE A 21 2.50 1.35 -7.20
CA ILE A 21 3.04 1.21 -5.85
C ILE A 21 4.54 1.44 -6.00
N GLN A 22 5.05 2.48 -5.36
CA GLN A 22 6.47 2.84 -5.40
C GLN A 22 7.09 2.62 -4.03
N GLU A 23 8.35 2.25 -4.02
CA GLU A 23 9.12 2.12 -2.81
C GLU A 23 9.99 3.37 -2.68
N GLU A 24 9.82 4.08 -1.57
CA GLU A 24 10.43 5.38 -1.32
C GLU A 24 11.05 5.42 0.07
N GLU A 25 11.96 6.37 0.28
CA GLU A 25 12.51 6.67 1.61
C GLU A 25 11.47 7.46 2.39
N ASP A 26 11.31 7.14 3.68
CA ASP A 26 10.48 7.96 4.55
C ASP A 26 11.10 9.37 4.66
N ILE A 27 10.29 10.40 4.43
CA ILE A 27 10.72 11.81 4.47
C ILE A 27 11.26 12.17 5.87
N GLN A 28 10.78 11.51 6.92
CA GLN A 28 11.19 11.73 8.31
C GLN A 28 12.39 10.87 8.72
N ASP A 29 12.58 9.70 8.11
CA ASP A 29 13.65 8.76 8.44
C ASP A 29 14.25 8.10 7.17
N PRO A 30 15.44 8.54 6.73
CA PRO A 30 16.07 8.01 5.51
C PRO A 30 16.52 6.54 5.62
N GLU A 31 16.62 5.98 6.82
CA GLU A 31 16.94 4.57 7.01
C GLU A 31 15.69 3.69 6.87
N HIS A 32 14.51 4.31 6.85
CA HIS A 32 13.22 3.66 6.76
C HIS A 32 12.63 3.74 5.34
N ARG A 33 12.07 2.62 4.87
CA ARG A 33 11.44 2.53 3.55
C ARG A 33 9.94 2.41 3.71
N ILE A 34 9.23 3.06 2.80
CA ILE A 34 7.77 3.00 2.71
C ILE A 34 7.34 2.61 1.30
N LEU A 35 6.15 2.02 1.22
CA LEU A 35 5.48 1.64 -0.02
C LEU A 35 4.34 2.62 -0.26
N THR A 36 4.60 3.63 -1.07
CA THR A 36 3.64 4.68 -1.42
C THR A 36 2.74 4.22 -2.57
N VAL A 37 1.44 4.34 -2.37
CA VAL A 37 0.43 3.98 -3.36
C VAL A 37 -0.04 5.25 -4.05
N TYR A 38 0.13 5.29 -5.36
CA TYR A 38 -0.30 6.37 -6.23
C TYR A 38 -1.54 5.97 -7.02
N SER A 39 -2.42 6.94 -7.25
CA SER A 39 -3.54 6.81 -8.17
C SER A 39 -3.09 6.83 -9.62
N LYS A 40 -4.00 6.51 -10.55
CA LYS A 40 -3.75 6.65 -11.99
C LYS A 40 -3.53 8.09 -12.45
N ASP A 41 -3.92 9.06 -11.63
CA ASP A 41 -3.70 10.48 -11.85
C ASP A 41 -2.43 10.99 -11.13
N ASP A 42 -1.52 10.08 -10.76
CA ASP A 42 -0.24 10.38 -10.10
C ASP A 42 -0.38 11.08 -8.74
N LYS A 43 -1.53 10.89 -8.06
CA LYS A 43 -1.77 11.42 -6.71
C LYS A 43 -1.46 10.36 -5.66
N GLU A 44 -0.73 10.74 -4.62
CA GLU A 44 -0.55 9.90 -3.44
C GLU A 44 -1.92 9.60 -2.79
N LEU A 45 -2.22 8.32 -2.61
CA LEU A 45 -3.44 7.84 -1.95
C LEU A 45 -3.17 7.46 -0.50
N CYS A 46 -2.15 6.64 -0.27
CA CYS A 46 -1.75 6.16 1.05
C CYS A 46 -0.34 5.55 0.99
N TRP A 47 0.26 5.28 2.14
CA TRP A 47 1.56 4.63 2.26
C TRP A 47 1.49 3.46 3.25
N PHE A 48 2.39 2.51 3.09
CA PHE A 48 2.56 1.37 3.99
C PHE A 48 4.02 1.30 4.44
N ASP A 49 4.22 0.88 5.68
CA ASP A 49 5.55 0.57 6.19
C ASP A 49 6.14 -0.65 5.46
N TYR A 50 7.34 -0.52 4.91
CA TYR A 50 7.96 -1.61 4.16
C TYR A 50 8.24 -2.83 5.05
N ASP A 51 8.80 -2.62 6.24
CA ASP A 51 9.18 -3.70 7.13
C ASP A 51 7.95 -4.43 7.67
N GLU A 52 6.87 -3.72 8.00
CA GLU A 52 5.61 -4.34 8.39
C GLU A 52 5.01 -5.18 7.26
N VAL A 53 4.96 -4.64 6.04
CA VAL A 53 4.41 -5.38 4.89
C VAL A 53 5.24 -6.62 4.59
N ILE A 54 6.57 -6.53 4.64
CA ILE A 54 7.45 -7.67 4.42
C ILE A 54 7.31 -8.70 5.53
N ALA A 55 7.19 -8.29 6.80
CA ALA A 55 6.98 -9.19 7.92
C ALA A 55 5.65 -9.96 7.81
N ASP A 56 4.59 -9.27 7.40
CA ASP A 56 3.25 -9.84 7.25
C ASP A 56 3.10 -10.76 6.04
N VAL A 57 3.66 -10.34 4.89
CA VAL A 57 3.64 -11.13 3.65
C VAL A 57 4.59 -12.32 3.77
N ASN A 58 5.69 -12.16 4.51
CA ASN A 58 6.82 -13.08 4.58
C ASN A 58 7.17 -13.64 3.19
N PRO A 59 7.46 -12.77 2.21
CA PRO A 59 7.70 -13.20 0.85
C PRO A 59 8.97 -14.05 0.83
N GLY A 60 8.87 -15.27 0.29
CA GLY A 60 10.04 -16.11 0.07
C GLY A 60 11.07 -15.42 -0.85
N LYS A 61 12.26 -15.99 -0.97
CA LYS A 61 13.26 -15.50 -1.94
C LYS A 61 12.80 -15.82 -3.36
N GLY A 62 12.56 -14.82 -4.19
CA GLY A 62 12.26 -15.00 -5.61
C GLY A 62 11.50 -13.83 -6.23
N ASP A 63 11.25 -13.92 -7.53
CA ASP A 63 10.52 -12.93 -8.32
C ASP A 63 9.05 -12.75 -7.86
N ASP A 64 8.47 -13.77 -7.20
CA ASP A 64 7.10 -13.74 -6.68
C ASP A 64 6.91 -12.77 -5.50
N ALA A 65 8.00 -12.37 -4.83
CA ALA A 65 7.96 -11.49 -3.66
C ALA A 65 7.24 -10.16 -3.96
N LYS A 66 7.50 -9.56 -5.13
CA LYS A 66 6.88 -8.29 -5.53
C LYS A 66 5.39 -8.42 -5.81
N GLU A 67 4.98 -9.55 -6.39
CA GLU A 67 3.56 -9.82 -6.67
C GLU A 67 2.79 -10.05 -5.36
N MET A 68 3.39 -10.79 -4.41
CA MET A 68 2.80 -11.01 -3.09
C MET A 68 2.60 -9.70 -2.31
N VAL A 69 3.62 -8.83 -2.31
CA VAL A 69 3.56 -7.50 -1.68
C VAL A 69 2.49 -6.62 -2.33
N SER A 70 2.48 -6.55 -3.67
CA SER A 70 1.46 -5.78 -4.41
C SER A 70 0.04 -6.27 -4.10
N ASN A 71 -0.17 -7.58 -4.09
CA ASN A 71 -1.47 -8.18 -3.77
C ASN A 71 -1.91 -7.92 -2.33
N TYR A 72 -0.96 -7.92 -1.39
CA TYR A 72 -1.22 -7.60 0.01
C TYR A 72 -1.69 -6.14 0.16
N ILE A 73 -1.03 -5.21 -0.51
CA ILE A 73 -1.34 -3.78 -0.49
C ILE A 73 -2.71 -3.51 -1.14
N ILE A 74 -2.97 -4.06 -2.31
CA ILE A 74 -4.25 -3.87 -3.04
C ILE A 74 -5.45 -4.29 -2.18
N ARG A 75 -5.30 -5.32 -1.34
CA ARG A 75 -6.35 -5.81 -0.42
C ARG A 75 -6.53 -4.96 0.84
N ARG A 76 -5.63 -4.02 1.09
CA ARG A 76 -5.60 -3.15 2.28
C ARG A 76 -5.69 -1.68 1.94
N ILE A 77 -6.08 -1.34 0.71
CA ILE A 77 -6.34 0.05 0.35
C ILE A 77 -7.56 0.54 1.14
N PRO A 78 -7.42 1.57 1.98
CA PRO A 78 -8.52 2.09 2.76
C PRO A 78 -9.59 2.71 1.86
N SER A 79 -10.86 2.67 2.27
CA SER A 79 -11.94 3.24 1.47
C SER A 79 -11.94 4.77 1.44
N TRP A 80 -11.35 5.43 2.43
CA TRP A 80 -11.28 6.90 2.53
C TRP A 80 -10.47 7.55 1.40
N VAL A 81 -9.65 6.77 0.68
CA VAL A 81 -8.91 7.25 -0.50
C VAL A 81 -9.86 7.69 -1.63
N LEU A 82 -11.13 7.27 -1.62
CA LEU A 82 -12.15 7.70 -2.58
C LEU A 82 -12.72 9.09 -2.28
N ASP A 83 -12.53 9.59 -1.06
CA ASP A 83 -13.03 10.90 -0.60
C ASP A 83 -12.00 12.03 -0.74
N MET A 84 -10.84 11.77 -1.35
CA MET A 84 -9.71 12.71 -1.55
C MET A 84 -9.82 13.60 -2.80
#